data_AF-A0A944X7Q2-F1
#
_entry.id   AF-A0A944X7Q2-F1
#
_cell.length_a   1.000
_cell.length_b   1.000
_cell.length_c   1.000
_cell.angle_alpha   90.00
_cell.angle_beta   90.00
_cell.angle_gamma   90.00
#
_symmetry.space_group_name_H-M   'P 1'
#
loop_
_entity.id
_entity.type
_entity.pdbx_description
1 polymer ?
#
loop_
_entity_poly.entity_id
_entity_poly.type
_entity_poly.pdbx_seq_one_letter_code
_entity_poly.pdbx_strand_id
1 'polypeptide(L)' 'MNRGFDQDTIERVARVYRSNGDASRALGITLRSFSRLCMKFGIETPYAKRRRQIATSRG' A
#
# COMPACT_ATOMS: atom_id res chain seq x y z
N MET A 1 11.11 11.96 15.30
CA MET A 1 9.74 11.99 14.74
C MET A 1 9.27 10.56 14.47
N ASN A 2 8.67 9.89 15.45
CA ASN A 2 7.95 8.63 15.26
C ASN A 2 6.46 8.95 15.14
N ARG A 3 6.03 9.46 13.98
CA ARG A 3 4.60 9.37 13.62
C ARG A 3 4.42 7.95 13.09
N GLY A 4 4.26 6.99 14.00
CA GLY A 4 3.87 5.64 13.61
C GLY A 4 2.53 5.75 12.90
N PHE A 5 2.49 5.46 11.61
CA PHE A 5 1.21 5.37 10.90
C PHE A 5 0.43 4.19 11.48
N ASP A 6 -0.80 4.44 11.91
CA ASP A 6 -1.71 3.39 12.34
C ASP A 6 -2.07 2.45 11.19
N GLN A 7 -2.35 1.20 11.54
CA GLN A 7 -2.77 0.18 10.59
C GLN A 7 -3.98 0.65 9.76
N ASP A 8 -4.98 1.27 10.40
CA ASP A 8 -6.19 1.79 9.72
C ASP A 8 -5.86 2.85 8.66
N THR A 9 -4.89 3.72 8.95
CA THR A 9 -4.43 4.73 7.99
C THR A 9 -3.77 4.07 6.78
N ILE A 10 -2.89 3.10 7.01
CA ILE A 10 -2.21 2.37 5.93
C ILE A 10 -3.21 1.55 5.11
N GLU A 11 -4.20 0.92 5.75
CA GLU A 11 -5.23 0.15 5.05
C GLU A 11 -6.11 1.06 4.20
N ARG A 12 -6.59 2.18 4.75
CA ARG A 12 -7.41 3.14 4.01
C ARG A 12 -6.67 3.64 2.78
N VAL A 13 -5.40 4.02 2.92
CA VAL A 13 -4.57 4.49 1.81
C VAL A 13 -4.34 3.38 0.78
N ALA A 14 -4.00 2.16 1.21
CA ALA A 14 -3.83 1.02 0.32
C ALA A 14 -5.12 0.65 -0.43
N ARG A 15 -6.29 0.91 0.15
CA ARG A 15 -7.60 0.66 -0.46
C ARG A 15 -8.03 1.76 -1.42
N VAL A 16 -7.80 3.02 -1.07
CA VAL A 16 -8.20 4.21 -1.85
C VAL A 16 -7.31 4.39 -3.08
N TYR A 17 -5.99 4.22 -2.94
CA TYR A 17 -5.06 4.48 -4.03
C TYR A 17 -4.81 3.24 -4.89
N ARG A 18 -4.71 3.45 -6.20
CA ARG A 18 -4.49 2.39 -7.21
C ARG A 18 -3.03 2.02 -7.41
N SER A 19 -2.10 2.75 -6.80
CA SER A 19 -0.66 2.53 -6.94
C SER A 19 0.06 2.79 -5.61
N ASN A 20 1.18 2.09 -5.39
CA ASN A 20 2.03 2.33 -4.22
C ASN A 20 2.62 3.76 -4.25
N GLY A 21 2.81 4.33 -5.45
CA GLY A 21 3.37 5.68 -5.64
C GLY A 21 2.43 6.75 -5.10
N ASP A 22 1.17 6.70 -5.52
CA ASP A 22 0.16 7.66 -5.06
C ASP A 22 -0.09 7.53 -3.55
N ALA A 23 -0.14 6.29 -3.06
CA ALA A 23 -0.25 5.99 -1.63
C ALA A 23 0.91 6.58 -0.81
N SER A 24 2.15 6.37 -1.27
CA SER A 24 3.34 6.91 -0.59
C SER A 24 3.40 8.44 -0.62
N ARG A 25 2.97 9.06 -1.74
CA ARG A 25 2.91 10.51 -1.89
C ARG A 25 1.86 11.13 -0.97
N ALA A 26 0.69 10.51 -0.85
CA ALA A 26 -0.37 10.96 0.05
C ALA A 26 0.06 10.95 1.53
N LEU A 27 0.86 9.97 1.92
CA LEU A 27 1.41 9.85 3.27
C LEU A 27 2.69 10.68 3.49
N GLY A 28 3.23 11.30 2.44
CA GLY A 28 4.50 12.03 2.50
C GLY A 28 5.70 11.14 2.83
N ILE A 29 5.65 9.85 2.47
CA ILE A 29 6.71 8.88 2.74
C ILE A 29 7.29 8.32 1.45
N THR A 30 8.44 7.66 1.57
CA THR A 30 9.03 6.94 0.44
C THR A 30 8.24 5.67 0.12
N LEU A 31 8.26 5.27 -1.15
CA LEU A 31 7.66 4.02 -1.63
C LEU A 31 8.10 2.80 -0.81
N ARG A 32 9.40 2.75 -0.47
CA ARG A 32 10.00 1.67 0.33
C ARG A 32 9.44 1.64 1.76
N SER A 33 9.21 2.80 2.36
CA SER A 33 8.62 2.91 3.70
C SER A 33 7.17 2.43 3.68
N PHE A 34 6.40 2.83 2.65
CA PHE A 34 5.03 2.36 2.47
C PHE A 34 4.95 0.83 2.32
N SER A 35 5.80 0.24 1.47
CA SER A 35 5.87 -1.22 1.31
C SER A 35 6.21 -1.94 2.62
N ARG A 36 7.15 -1.40 3.42
CA ARG A 36 7.49 -1.96 4.74
C ARG A 36 6.32 -1.88 5.72
N LEU A 37 5.59 -0.77 5.73
CA LEU A 37 4.40 -0.61 6.58
C LEU A 37 3.30 -1.59 6.19
N CYS A 38 3.04 -1.76 4.89
CA CYS A 38 2.09 -2.76 4.41
C CYS A 38 2.49 -4.18 4.84
N MET A 39 3.76 -4.56 4.70
CA MET A 39 4.26 -5.86 5.18
C MET A 39 4.15 -6.01 6.70
N LYS A 40 4.50 -4.97 7.46
CA LYS A 40 4.43 -4.98 8.93
C LYS A 40 3.00 -5.21 9.43
N PHE A 41 2.02 -4.62 8.76
CA PHE A 41 0.61 -4.73 9.12
C PHE A 41 -0.15 -5.86 8.39
N GLY A 42 0.51 -6.63 7.51
CA GLY A 42 -0.15 -7.67 6.72
C GLY A 42 -1.14 -7.14 5.66
N ILE A 43 -1.01 -5.88 5.25
CA ILE A 43 -1.89 -5.23 4.28
C ILE A 43 -1.41 -5.53 2.85
N GLU A 44 -2.33 -5.95 1.98
CA GLU A 44 -2.03 -6.13 0.56
C GLU A 44 -1.74 -4.78 -0.10
N THR A 45 -0.55 -4.63 -0.69
CA THR A 45 -0.21 -3.40 -1.41
C THR A 45 -1.05 -3.23 -2.69
N PRO A 46 -1.39 -1.99 -3.09
CA PRO A 46 -2.04 -1.73 -4.38
C PRO A 46 -1.35 -2.40 -5.58
N TYR A 47 -0.02 -2.47 -5.55
CA TYR A 47 0.78 -3.17 -6.56
C TYR A 47 0.53 -4.69 -6.55
N ALA A 48 0.50 -5.33 -5.39
CA ALA A 48 0.20 -6.75 -5.25
C ALA A 48 -1.23 -7.05 -5.72
N LYS A 49 -2.19 -6.22 -5.31
CA LYS A 49 -3.59 -6.30 -5.75
C LYS A 49 -3.72 -6.21 -7.28
N ARG A 50 -3.05 -5.23 -7.91
CA ARG A 50 -3.03 -5.10 -9.37
C ARG A 50 -2.41 -6.34 -10.03
N ARG A 51 -1.29 -6.84 -9.50
CA ARG A 51 -0.63 -8.03 -10.05
C ARG A 51 -1.52 -9.26 -9.98
N ARG A 52 -2.27 -9.43 -8.86
CA ARG A 52 -3.26 -10.48 -8.69
C ARG A 52 -4.41 -10.35 -9.68
N GLN A 53 -4.95 -9.14 -9.86
CA GLN A 53 -6.00 -8.89 -10.86
C GLN A 53 -5.55 -9.30 -12.27
N ILE A 54 -4.35 -8.88 -12.68
CA ILE A 54 -3.76 -9.26 -13.98
C ILE A 54 -3.58 -10.78 -14.09
N ALA A 55 -3.16 -11.45 -13.01
CA ALA A 55 -3.02 -12.90 -12.99
C ALA A 55 -4.38 -13.61 -13.12
N THR A 56 -5.42 -13.11 -12.46
CA THR A 56 -6.78 -13.67 -12.55
C THR A 56 -7.48 -13.39 -13.87
N SER A 57 -7.11 -12.32 -14.59
CA SER A 57 -7.66 -12.01 -15.92
C SER A 57 -7.10 -12.88 -17.06
N ARG A 58 -6.14 -13.77 -16.74
CA ARG A 58 -5.51 -14.70 -17.70
C ARG A 58 -5.99 -16.16 -17.53
N GLY A 59 -7.09 -16.38 -16.82
CA GLY A 59 -7.74 -17.68 -16.65
C GLY A 59 -9.02 -17.78 -17.45
#